data_AF-A0A3C0GPC4-F1
#
_entry.id   AF-A0A3C0GPC4-F1
#
_cell.length_a   1.000
_cell.length_b   1.000
_cell.length_c   1.000
_cell.angle_alpha   90.00
_cell.angle_beta   90.00
_cell.angle_gamma   90.00
#
_symmetry.space_group_name_H-M   'P 1'
#
loop_
_entity.id
_entity.type
_entity.pdbx_description
1 polymer ?
#
loop_
_entity_poly.entity_id
_entity_poly.type
_entity_poly.pdbx_seq_one_letter_code
_entity_poly.pdbx_strand_id
1 'polypeptide(L)' 'QVVGKDEIGNGLFGFDDEAGPNAIELYVGRLRRKLADAPLRIVTVRGSGYLLEAIDDAAGAAADGD' A
#
# COMPACT_ATOMS: atom_id res chain seq x y z
N GLN A 1 -3.18 -8.71 4.79
CA GLN A 1 -3.05 -9.55 3.58
C GLN A 1 -2.27 -8.75 2.53
N VAL A 2 -1.29 -9.38 1.86
CA VAL A 2 -0.61 -8.75 0.72
C VAL A 2 -1.48 -8.90 -0.52
N VAL A 3 -1.67 -7.81 -1.25
CA VAL A 3 -2.45 -7.77 -2.50
C VAL A 3 -1.50 -7.55 -3.67
N GLY A 4 -1.58 -8.42 -4.67
CA GLY A 4 -0.74 -8.37 -5.87
C GLY A 4 -1.08 -7.21 -6.80
N LYS A 5 -0.13 -6.81 -7.66
CA LYS A 5 -0.37 -5.73 -8.63
C LYS A 5 -1.49 -6.09 -9.61
N ASP A 6 -1.51 -7.33 -10.10
CA ASP A 6 -2.54 -7.81 -11.02
C ASP A 6 -3.93 -7.82 -10.37
N GLU A 7 -4.02 -8.21 -9.09
CA GLU A 7 -5.28 -8.19 -8.35
C GLU A 7 -5.81 -6.76 -8.14
N ILE A 8 -4.92 -5.82 -7.80
CA ILE A 8 -5.28 -4.40 -7.72
C ILE A 8 -5.70 -3.89 -9.11
N GLY A 9 -4.99 -4.29 -10.16
CA GLY A 9 -5.31 -3.94 -11.55
C GLY A 9 -6.71 -4.40 -11.94
N ASN A 10 -7.02 -5.68 -11.73
CA ASN A 10 -8.33 -6.27 -12.02
C ASN A 10 -9.47 -5.62 -11.22
N GLY A 11 -9.19 -5.09 -10.03
CA GLY A 11 -10.17 -4.38 -9.20
C GLY A 11 -10.37 -2.91 -9.58
N LEU A 12 -9.36 -2.26 -10.18
CA LEU A 12 -9.40 -0.84 -10.58
C LEU A 12 -9.82 -0.63 -12.03
N PHE A 13 -9.38 -1.53 -12.90
CA PHE A 13 -9.58 -1.47 -14.34
C PHE A 13 -10.44 -2.67 -14.72
N GLY A 14 -11.56 -2.40 -15.39
CA GLY A 14 -12.33 -3.49 -16.01
C GLY A 14 -11.51 -4.17 -17.11
N PHE A 15 -12.02 -5.29 -17.63
CA PHE A 15 -11.34 -6.07 -18.68
C PHE A 15 -10.98 -5.29 -19.96
N ASP A 16 -11.58 -4.12 -20.19
CA ASP A 16 -11.39 -3.28 -21.39
C ASP A 16 -10.53 -2.02 -21.16
N ASP A 17 -10.07 -1.75 -19.93
CA ASP A 17 -9.29 -0.54 -19.64
C ASP A 17 -7.81 -0.89 -19.46
N GLU A 18 -7.01 -0.66 -20.50
CA GLU A 18 -5.58 -0.96 -20.47
C GLU A 18 -4.85 0.08 -19.62
N ALA A 19 -4.66 -0.26 -18.35
CA ALA A 19 -3.83 0.52 -17.46
C ALA A 19 -2.38 0.48 -17.94
N GLY A 20 -1.82 1.67 -18.23
CA GLY A 20 -0.41 1.78 -18.58
C GLY A 20 0.49 1.14 -17.51
N PRO A 21 1.71 0.72 -17.87
CA PRO A 21 2.56 -0.19 -17.07
C PRO A 21 2.92 0.31 -15.66
N ASN A 22 2.71 1.60 -15.38
CA ASN A 22 3.00 2.24 -14.08
C ASN A 22 1.74 2.79 -13.38
N ALA A 23 0.54 2.47 -13.87
CA ALA A 23 -0.69 3.06 -13.36
C ALA A 23 -0.92 2.71 -11.88
N ILE A 24 -0.65 1.47 -11.50
CA ILE A 24 -0.80 0.98 -10.12
C ILE A 24 0.08 1.79 -9.16
N GLU A 25 1.34 2.01 -9.52
CA GLU A 25 2.29 2.79 -8.73
C GLU A 25 1.82 4.24 -8.55
N LEU A 26 1.27 4.85 -9.60
CA LEU A 26 0.70 6.19 -9.54
C LEU A 26 -0.51 6.25 -8.61
N TYR A 27 -1.42 5.28 -8.70
CA TYR A 27 -2.59 5.21 -7.82
C TYR A 27 -2.21 4.96 -6.37
N VAL A 28 -1.27 4.05 -6.10
CA VAL A 28 -0.74 3.83 -4.75
C VAL A 28 -0.07 5.09 -4.22
N GLY A 29 0.69 5.81 -5.05
CA GLY A 29 1.30 7.09 -4.66
C GLY A 29 0.25 8.15 -4.29
N ARG A 30 -0.84 8.25 -5.05
CA ARG A 30 -1.98 9.13 -4.74
C ARG A 30 -2.69 8.71 -3.46
N LEU A 31 -2.91 7.42 -3.26
CA LEU A 31 -3.57 6.89 -2.08
C LEU A 31 -2.73 7.13 -0.81
N ARG A 32 -1.41 6.94 -0.88
CA ARG A 32 -0.49 7.28 0.22
C ARG A 32 -0.62 8.74 0.65
N ARG A 33 -0.75 9.68 -0.30
CA ARG A 33 -0.97 11.10 0.03
C ARG A 33 -2.31 11.33 0.73
N LYS A 34 -3.36 10.59 0.36
CA LYS A 34 -4.68 10.67 1.02
C LYS A 34 -4.69 10.06 2.42
N LEU A 35 -3.82 9.07 2.66
CA LEU A 35 -3.66 8.40 3.95
C LEU A 35 -2.65 9.09 4.87
N ALA A 36 -2.08 10.23 4.48
CA ALA A 36 -1.05 10.92 5.26
C ALA A 36 -1.50 11.25 6.70
N ASP A 37 -2.78 11.57 6.88
CA ASP A 37 -3.39 11.89 8.19
C ASP A 37 -4.19 10.70 8.78
N ALA A 38 -4.14 9.53 8.15
CA ALA A 38 -4.82 8.33 8.62
C ALA A 38 -3.88 7.47 9.46
N PRO A 39 -4.38 6.68 10.43
CA PRO A 39 -3.58 5.72 11.20
C PRO A 39 -3.26 4.47 10.37
N LEU A 40 -3.01 4.63 9.07
CA LEU A 40 -2.83 3.56 8.09
C LEU A 40 -1.67 3.90 7.17
N ARG A 41 -0.85 2.90 6.84
CA ARG A 41 0.24 3.02 5.87
C ARG A 41 0.21 1.89 4.84
N ILE A 42 0.68 2.20 3.63
CA ILE A 42 0.85 1.21 2.56
C ILE A 42 2.32 0.81 2.47
N VAL A 43 2.61 -0.43 2.81
CA VAL A 43 3.94 -1.05 2.70
C VAL A 43 4.09 -1.73 1.33
N THR A 44 5.23 -1.53 0.68
CA THR A 44 5.58 -2.24 -0.56
C THR A 44 6.30 -3.54 -0.21
N VAL A 45 5.74 -4.66 -0.65
CA VAL A 45 6.37 -5.98 -0.54
C VAL A 45 7.00 -6.31 -1.90
N ARG A 46 8.33 -6.24 -1.97
CA ARG A 46 9.07 -6.48 -3.22
C ARG A 46 8.75 -7.86 -3.79
N GLY A 47 8.37 -7.92 -5.07
CA GLY A 47 8.00 -9.15 -5.75
C GLY A 47 6.60 -9.69 -5.44
N SER A 48 5.85 -9.09 -4.51
CA SER A 48 4.52 -9.60 -4.12
C SER A 48 3.41 -8.57 -4.23
N GLY A 49 3.67 -7.28 -4.01
CA GLY A 49 2.66 -6.23 -4.14
C GLY A 49 2.63 -5.26 -2.97
N TYR A 50 1.45 -5.01 -2.41
CA TYR A 50 1.23 -4.00 -1.37
C TYR A 50 0.46 -4.56 -0.18
N LEU A 51 0.78 -4.04 1.01
CA LEU A 51 0.11 -4.36 2.26
C LEU A 51 -0.38 -3.06 2.90
N LEU A 52 -1.61 -3.07 3.39
CA LEU A 52 -2.13 -2.01 4.26
C LEU A 52 -1.93 -2.42 5.72
N GLU A 53 -1.30 -1.56 6.50
CA GLU A 53 -1.05 -1.77 7.93
C GLU A 53 -1.55 -0.59 8.74
N ALA A 54 -2.00 -0.85 9.97
CA ALA A 54 -2.19 0.19 10.97
C ALA A 54 -0.84 0.75 11.43
N ILE A 55 -0.79 2.05 11.68
CA ILE A 55 0.35 2.68 12.33
C ILE A 55 0.13 2.51 13.83
N ASP A 56 0.68 1.46 14.42
CA ASP A 56 0.74 1.32 15.87
C ASP A 56 1.91 2.16 16.41
N ASP A 57 1.59 3.21 17.17
CA ASP A 57 2.57 4.06 17.86
C ASP A 57 3.37 3.30 18.95
N ALA A 58 3.02 2.04 19.22
CA ALA A 58 3.59 1.24 20.31
C ALA A 58 5.01 0.71 20.06
N ALA A 59 5.52 0.72 18.82
CA ALA A 59 6.83 0.16 18.49
C ALA A 59 8.04 1.03 18.94
N GLY A 60 7.80 2.21 19.52
CA GLY A 60 8.84 3.12 20.01
C GLY A 60 9.22 3.02 21.50
N ALA A 61 8.52 2.20 22.30
CA ALA A 61 8.65 2.23 23.77
C ALA A 61 9.48 1.07 24.39
N ALA A 62 10.10 0.20 23.59
CA ALA A 62 10.75 -1.02 24.09
C ALA A 62 12.30 -1.02 24.00
N ALA A 63 12.95 0.15 23.80
CA ALA A 63 14.41 0.23 23.63
C ALA A 63 15.16 1.03 24.73
N ASP A 64 14.49 1.51 25.78
CA ASP A 64 15.13 2.09 26.97
C ASP A 64 14.82 1.19 28.18
N GLY A 65 15.69 0.23 28.46
CA GLY A 65 15.54 -0.65 29.62
C GLY A 65 16.37 -1.92 29.60
N ASP A 66 17.69 -1.79 29.53
CA ASP A 66 18.67 -2.59 30.32
C ASP A 66 19.94 -1.75 30.51
#